data_AF-A0A502FRK3-F1
#
_entry.id   AF-A0A502FRK3-F1
#
_cell.length_a   1.000
_cell.length_b   1.000
_cell.length_c   1.000
_cell.angle_alpha   90.00
_cell.angle_beta   90.00
_cell.angle_gamma   90.00
#
_symmetry.space_group_name_H-M   'P 1'
#
loop_
_entity.id
_entity.type
_entity.pdbx_description
1 polymer ?
#
loop_
_entity_poly.entity_id
_entity_poly.type
_entity_poly.pdbx_seq_one_letter_code
_entity_poly.pdbx_strand_id
1 'polypeptide(L)'
;MPIIRNYASTDLDALHDIALATGDGGSDASREFHDPELLGHVYAAPYATLEPELALVIEDQHGVAGYCVGALHTRAFEDLLDLRWRPTLRHRYPLSPVSGGGFPPFLGYQIPSRRGYKIHKYLKHNDNYVT
;
A
#
# COMPACT_ATOMS: atom_id res chain seq x y z
N MET A 1 22.44 16.14 -9.28
CA MET A 1 22.12 14.98 -10.13
C MET A 1 21.41 13.97 -9.26
N PRO A 2 20.33 13.34 -9.73
CA PRO A 2 19.65 12.32 -8.95
C PRO A 2 20.51 11.05 -8.87
N ILE A 3 20.41 10.33 -7.74
CA ILE A 3 21.18 9.12 -7.43
C ILE A 3 20.22 7.99 -7.14
N ILE A 4 20.45 6.81 -7.71
CA ILE A 4 19.71 5.59 -7.38
C ILE A 4 20.52 4.84 -6.31
N ARG A 5 19.86 4.45 -5.22
CA ARG A 5 20.46 3.67 -4.13
C ARG A 5 19.47 2.66 -3.57
N ASN A 6 19.98 1.72 -2.79
CA ASN A 6 19.14 0.83 -2.01
C ASN A 6 18.30 1.62 -1.00
N TYR A 7 17.08 1.14 -0.79
CA TYR A 7 16.19 1.61 0.25
C TYR A 7 16.83 1.45 1.64
N ALA A 8 16.61 2.44 2.49
CA ALA A 8 16.85 2.38 3.93
C ALA A 8 15.52 2.54 4.67
N SER A 9 15.39 1.97 5.87
CA SER A 9 14.15 2.06 6.65
C SER A 9 13.70 3.49 6.97
N THR A 10 14.63 4.46 6.93
CA THR A 10 14.34 5.89 7.07
C THR A 10 13.64 6.51 5.86
N ASP A 11 13.57 5.82 4.73
CA ASP A 11 12.89 6.30 3.52
C ASP A 11 11.39 5.94 3.51
N LEU A 12 10.91 5.18 4.51
CA LEU A 12 9.54 4.64 4.51
C LEU A 12 8.47 5.73 4.40
N ASP A 13 8.64 6.83 5.14
CA ASP A 13 7.72 7.97 5.10
C ASP A 13 7.65 8.57 3.69
N ALA A 14 8.79 8.69 3.00
CA ALA A 14 8.83 9.16 1.62
C ALA A 14 8.11 8.19 0.67
N LEU A 15 8.19 6.88 0.89
CA LEU A 15 7.41 5.90 0.12
C LEU A 15 5.89 6.11 0.31
N HIS A 16 5.43 6.43 1.53
CA HIS A 16 4.02 6.76 1.78
C HIS A 16 3.60 8.02 1.03
N ASP A 17 4.38 9.09 1.14
CA ASP A 17 4.10 10.38 0.50
C ASP A 17 4.06 10.25 -1.03
N ILE A 18 5.03 9.56 -1.62
CA ILE A 18 5.11 9.36 -3.07
C ILE A 18 3.98 8.45 -3.56
N ALA A 19 3.64 7.39 -2.81
CA ALA A 19 2.52 6.52 -3.14
C ALA A 19 1.18 7.28 -3.14
N LEU A 20 1.00 8.23 -2.23
CA LEU A 20 -0.17 9.11 -2.19
C LEU A 20 -0.17 10.10 -3.37
N ALA A 21 0.94 10.78 -3.59
CA ALA A 21 1.09 11.80 -4.64
C ALA A 21 0.99 11.25 -6.07
N THR A 22 1.04 9.92 -6.23
CA THR A 22 0.93 9.23 -7.53
C THR A 22 -0.21 8.22 -7.59
N GLY A 23 -1.03 8.13 -6.53
CA GLY A 23 -2.06 7.10 -6.36
C GLY A 23 -3.27 7.22 -7.28
N ASP A 24 -3.53 8.42 -7.83
CA ASP A 24 -4.64 8.68 -8.75
C ASP A 24 -4.23 8.43 -10.20
N GLY A 25 -3.91 7.17 -10.51
CA GLY A 25 -3.49 6.79 -11.87
C GLY A 25 -2.23 7.53 -12.32
N GLY A 26 -1.32 7.82 -11.39
CA GLY A 26 -0.13 8.66 -11.60
C GLY A 26 -0.30 10.11 -11.14
N SER A 27 -1.51 10.54 -10.79
CA SER A 27 -1.79 11.86 -10.21
C SER A 27 -1.94 11.80 -8.68
N ASP A 28 -2.05 12.97 -8.04
CA ASP A 28 -2.18 13.08 -6.58
C ASP A 28 -3.54 12.58 -6.07
N ALA A 29 -3.51 11.61 -5.16
CA ALA A 29 -4.68 11.03 -4.51
C ALA A 29 -4.99 11.62 -3.12
N SER A 30 -4.27 12.66 -2.67
CA SER A 30 -4.44 13.29 -1.36
C SER A 30 -5.88 13.73 -1.05
N ARG A 31 -6.67 14.03 -2.09
CA ARG A 31 -8.08 14.44 -1.96
C ARG A 31 -9.06 13.26 -1.85
N GLU A 32 -8.63 12.05 -2.19
CA GLU A 32 -9.46 10.83 -2.16
C GLU A 32 -9.35 10.08 -0.83
N PHE A 33 -8.25 10.24 -0.11
CA PHE A 33 -7.93 9.49 1.10
C PHE A 33 -7.77 10.41 2.31
N HIS A 34 -8.48 10.10 3.40
CA HIS A 34 -8.36 10.85 4.65
C HIS A 34 -7.11 10.44 5.47
N ASP A 35 -6.67 9.18 5.36
CA ASP A 35 -5.41 8.70 5.90
C ASP A 35 -4.38 8.70 4.75
N PRO A 36 -3.37 9.58 4.81
CA PRO A 36 -2.37 9.70 3.76
C PRO A 36 -1.48 8.45 3.63
N GLU A 37 -1.34 7.65 4.69
CA GLU A 37 -0.44 6.49 4.68
C GLU A 37 -1.07 5.24 4.05
N LEU A 38 -2.41 5.21 3.87
CA LEU A 38 -3.14 4.02 3.44
C LEU A 38 -2.61 3.45 2.12
N LEU A 39 -2.34 4.31 1.14
CA LEU A 39 -1.81 3.87 -0.16
C LEU A 39 -0.41 3.28 -0.03
N GLY A 40 0.47 3.92 0.74
CA GLY A 40 1.81 3.39 0.98
C GLY A 40 1.77 2.04 1.70
N HIS A 41 0.88 1.86 2.69
CA HIS A 41 0.70 0.57 3.38
C HIS A 41 0.28 -0.56 2.45
N VAL A 42 -0.50 -0.27 1.40
CA VAL A 42 -1.02 -1.30 0.49
C VAL A 42 -0.06 -1.57 -0.66
N TYR A 43 0.58 -0.52 -1.19
CA TYR A 43 1.26 -0.60 -2.50
C TYR A 43 2.78 -0.43 -2.45
N ALA A 44 3.37 0.05 -1.35
CA ALA A 44 4.81 0.34 -1.29
C ALA A 44 5.51 -0.30 -0.08
N ALA A 45 5.07 0.05 1.12
CA ALA A 45 5.65 -0.35 2.40
C ALA A 45 5.88 -1.87 2.57
N PRO A 46 4.97 -2.79 2.19
CA PRO A 46 5.22 -4.22 2.40
C PRO A 46 6.41 -4.72 1.58
N TYR A 47 6.60 -4.22 0.37
CA TYR A 47 7.74 -4.61 -0.46
C TYR A 47 9.05 -4.13 0.17
N ALA A 48 9.11 -2.86 0.56
CA ALA A 48 10.29 -2.27 1.19
C ALA A 48 10.62 -2.85 2.57
N THR A 49 9.63 -3.40 3.27
CA THR A 49 9.81 -3.98 4.61
C THR A 49 10.12 -5.47 4.57
N LEU A 50 9.47 -6.23 3.67
CA LEU A 50 9.59 -7.69 3.61
C LEU A 50 10.70 -8.16 2.67
N GLU A 51 10.98 -7.43 1.59
CA GLU A 51 12.06 -7.72 0.62
C GLU A 51 12.88 -6.43 0.35
N PRO A 52 13.52 -5.82 1.38
CA PRO A 52 14.25 -4.55 1.25
C PRO A 52 15.40 -4.62 0.22
N GLU A 53 15.96 -5.79 -0.02
CA GLU A 53 17.01 -6.02 -1.03
C GLU A 53 16.54 -5.80 -2.47
N LEU A 54 15.23 -5.80 -2.71
CA LEU A 54 14.61 -5.50 -4.02
C LEU A 54 14.03 -4.08 -4.09
N ALA A 55 14.22 -3.29 -3.03
CA ALA A 55 13.72 -1.92 -2.95
C ALA A 55 14.84 -0.91 -3.26
N LEU A 56 14.58 -0.05 -4.24
CA LEU A 56 15.44 1.05 -4.65
C LEU A 56 14.70 2.37 -4.49
N VAL A 57 15.45 3.42 -4.19
CA VAL A 57 14.96 4.79 -4.20
C VAL A 57 15.81 5.65 -5.13
N ILE A 58 15.20 6.69 -5.69
CA ILE A 58 15.91 7.76 -6.37
C ILE A 58 15.87 9.01 -5.49
N GLU A 59 17.04 9.56 -5.19
CA GLU A 59 17.22 10.71 -4.32
C GLU A 59 17.77 11.89 -5.12
N ASP A 60 17.19 13.07 -4.90
CA ASP A 60 17.71 14.34 -5.40
C ASP A 60 18.07 15.29 -4.25
N GLN A 61 18.35 16.55 -4.56
CA GLN A 61 18.76 17.57 -3.58
C GLN A 61 17.70 17.90 -2.49
N HIS A 62 16.46 17.45 -2.65
CA HIS A 62 15.37 17.63 -1.69
C HIS A 62 15.02 16.33 -0.93
N GLY A 63 15.72 15.22 -1.22
CA GLY A 63 15.47 13.92 -0.63
C GLY A 63 14.95 12.89 -1.63
N VAL A 64 14.28 11.85 -1.12
CA VAL A 64 13.74 10.76 -1.94
C VAL A 64 12.62 11.28 -2.83
N ALA A 65 12.81 11.17 -4.15
CA ALA A 65 11.90 11.68 -5.17
C ALA A 65 11.11 10.56 -5.87
N GLY A 66 11.46 9.30 -5.65
CA GLY A 66 10.79 8.15 -6.24
C GLY A 66 11.30 6.83 -5.67
N TYR A 67 10.57 5.75 -5.94
CA TYR A 67 10.95 4.40 -5.54
C TYR A 67 10.66 3.39 -6.64
N CYS A 68 11.38 2.27 -6.60
CA CYS A 68 11.11 1.06 -7.35
C CYS A 68 11.12 -0.11 -6.36
N VAL A 69 10.04 -0.88 -6.32
CA VAL A 69 9.90 -2.02 -5.43
C VAL A 69 9.37 -3.21 -6.22
N GLY A 70 9.65 -4.41 -5.75
CA GLY A 70 9.17 -5.63 -6.38
C GLY A 70 9.21 -6.80 -5.42
N ALA A 71 8.60 -7.89 -5.87
CA ALA A 71 8.74 -9.18 -5.23
C ALA A 71 9.36 -10.17 -6.20
N LEU A 72 10.39 -10.91 -5.79
CA LEU A 72 11.04 -11.87 -6.68
C LEU A 72 10.12 -13.06 -6.97
N HIS A 73 9.35 -13.48 -5.97
CA HIS A 73 8.45 -14.62 -6.05
C HIS A 73 7.04 -14.25 -5.57
N THR A 74 6.15 -13.91 -6.52
CA THR A 74 4.80 -13.42 -6.22
C THR A 74 4.02 -14.32 -5.25
N ARG A 75 4.05 -15.65 -5.40
CA ARG A 75 3.29 -16.55 -4.51
C ARG A 75 3.83 -16.54 -3.08
N ALA A 76 5.15 -16.65 -2.91
CA ALA A 76 5.77 -16.61 -1.60
C ALA A 76 5.56 -15.25 -0.92
N PHE A 77 5.59 -14.16 -1.69
CA PHE A 77 5.31 -12.82 -1.18
C PHE A 77 3.86 -12.66 -0.71
N GLU A 78 2.88 -13.22 -1.44
CA GLU A 78 1.48 -13.24 -1.00
C GLU A 78 1.32 -14.01 0.33
N ASP A 79 1.97 -15.16 0.47
CA ASP A 79 1.98 -15.93 1.73
C ASP A 79 2.58 -15.11 2.89
N LEU A 80 3.67 -14.36 2.63
CA LEU A 80 4.29 -13.46 3.60
C LEU A 80 3.38 -12.28 3.97
N LEU A 81 2.67 -11.70 2.99
CA LEU A 81 1.70 -10.63 3.24
C LEU A 81 0.59 -11.11 4.19
N ASP A 82 0.04 -12.30 3.95
CA ASP A 82 -1.01 -12.88 4.80
C ASP A 82 -0.50 -13.18 6.22
N LEU A 83 0.75 -13.63 6.33
CA LEU A 83 1.34 -14.01 7.61
C LEU A 83 1.83 -12.81 8.45
N ARG A 84 2.35 -11.75 7.82
CA ARG A 84 3.11 -10.69 8.50
C ARG A 84 2.54 -9.29 8.35
N TRP A 85 1.82 -9.00 7.27
CA TRP A 85 1.47 -7.63 6.92
C TRP A 85 -0.03 -7.34 7.06
N ARG A 86 -0.87 -8.12 6.38
CA ARG A 86 -2.33 -7.95 6.36
C ARG A 86 -2.98 -8.04 7.74
N PRO A 87 -2.56 -8.91 8.68
CA PRO A 87 -3.12 -8.92 10.03
C PRO A 87 -2.95 -7.58 10.76
N THR A 88 -1.77 -6.97 10.67
CA THR A 88 -1.47 -5.65 11.24
C THR A 88 -2.31 -4.57 10.59
N LEU A 89 -2.44 -4.60 9.26
CA LEU A 89 -3.28 -3.64 8.54
C LEU A 89 -4.76 -3.78 8.87
N ARG A 90 -5.28 -4.99 9.07
CA ARG A 90 -6.68 -5.21 9.49
C ARG A 90 -6.95 -4.64 10.88
N HIS A 91 -5.95 -4.66 11.76
CA HIS A 91 -6.07 -4.04 13.08
C HIS A 91 -6.12 -2.51 12.96
N ARG A 92 -5.28 -1.91 12.12
CA ARG A 92 -5.24 -0.46 11.85
C ARG A 92 -6.45 0.03 11.05
N TYR A 93 -6.93 -0.79 10.11
CA TYR A 93 -8.01 -0.50 9.16
C TYR A 93 -9.12 -1.56 9.27
N PRO A 94 -9.92 -1.54 10.36
CA PRO A 94 -10.94 -2.54 10.59
C PRO A 94 -12.01 -2.52 9.50
N LEU A 95 -12.32 -3.70 8.98
CA LEU A 95 -13.37 -3.89 7.99
C LEU A 95 -14.75 -3.72 8.66
N SER A 96 -15.45 -2.63 8.37
CA SER A 96 -16.82 -2.46 8.86
C SER A 96 -17.80 -3.39 8.11
N PRO A 97 -18.75 -4.05 8.80
CA PRO A 97 -19.76 -4.87 8.15
C PRO A 97 -20.68 -4.01 7.26
N VAL A 98 -20.90 -4.47 6.03
CA VAL A 98 -21.74 -3.79 5.03
C VAL A 98 -23.19 -3.81 5.50
N SER A 99 -23.75 -2.67 5.89
CA SER A 99 -25.19 -2.54 6.14
C SER A 99 -25.90 -2.09 4.86
N GLY A 100 -26.49 -3.06 4.15
CA GLY A 100 -27.54 -2.86 3.14
C GLY A 100 -27.09 -2.35 1.76
N GLY A 101 -27.05 -3.26 0.77
CA GLY A 101 -27.33 -3.04 -0.67
C GLY A 101 -26.57 -1.98 -1.49
N GLY A 102 -25.83 -1.08 -0.85
CA GLY A 102 -24.97 -0.07 -1.44
C GLY A 102 -23.52 -0.33 -1.05
N PHE A 103 -22.60 0.34 -1.76
CA PHE A 103 -21.17 0.33 -1.43
C PHE A 103 -21.02 0.49 0.08
N PRO A 104 -20.28 -0.41 0.76
CA PRO A 104 -20.16 -0.27 2.19
C PRO A 104 -19.61 1.11 2.52
N PRO A 105 -20.03 1.69 3.64
CA PRO A 105 -19.35 2.84 4.22
C PRO A 105 -17.95 2.36 4.60
N PHE A 106 -17.06 2.30 3.62
CA PHE A 106 -15.69 1.87 3.78
C PHE A 106 -15.04 2.94 4.63
N LEU A 107 -14.79 2.62 5.89
CA LEU A 107 -13.82 3.34 6.72
C LEU A 107 -14.18 4.80 7.10
N GLY A 108 -15.29 5.36 6.62
CA GLY A 108 -15.58 6.82 6.68
C GLY A 108 -15.02 7.64 5.51
N TYR A 109 -14.61 6.99 4.41
CA TYR A 109 -13.81 7.60 3.34
C TYR A 109 -14.64 7.65 2.05
N GLN A 110 -14.71 8.83 1.41
CA GLN A 110 -15.33 9.01 0.09
C GLN A 110 -14.41 8.48 -1.02
N ILE A 111 -14.20 7.16 -1.10
CA ILE A 111 -13.38 6.57 -2.17
C ILE A 111 -14.26 6.30 -3.42
N PRO A 112 -13.88 6.76 -4.62
CA PRO A 112 -14.54 6.37 -5.86
C PRO A 112 -14.53 4.84 -6.05
N SER A 113 -15.68 4.31 -6.42
CA SER A 113 -16.14 2.91 -6.28
C SER A 113 -15.21 1.77 -6.77
N ARG A 114 -14.20 2.02 -7.60
CA ARG A 114 -13.29 0.97 -8.11
C ARG A 114 -12.01 0.78 -7.29
N ARG A 115 -11.44 1.84 -6.70
CA ARG A 115 -10.18 1.73 -5.93
C ARG A 115 -10.41 1.26 -4.50
N GLY A 116 -11.43 1.80 -3.83
CA GLY A 116 -11.84 1.33 -2.50
C GLY A 116 -12.15 -0.17 -2.49
N TYR A 117 -12.73 -0.68 -3.58
CA TYR A 117 -12.96 -2.11 -3.77
C TYR A 117 -11.66 -2.94 -3.83
N LYS A 118 -10.61 -2.45 -4.50
CA LYS A 118 -9.32 -3.16 -4.56
C LYS A 118 -8.62 -3.20 -3.21
N ILE A 119 -8.60 -2.08 -2.48
CA ILE A 119 -8.00 -2.02 -1.13
C ILE A 119 -8.79 -2.91 -0.16
N HIS A 120 -10.13 -2.86 -0.22
CA HIS A 120 -10.96 -3.76 0.56
C HIS A 120 -10.70 -5.23 0.25
N LYS A 121 -10.56 -5.59 -1.03
CA LYS A 121 -10.22 -6.97 -1.44
C LYS A 121 -8.83 -7.37 -0.94
N TYR A 122 -7.86 -6.45 -0.99
CA TYR A 122 -6.51 -6.67 -0.46
C TYR A 122 -6.52 -6.94 1.05
N LEU A 123 -7.30 -6.17 1.82
CA LEU A 123 -7.46 -6.36 3.25
C LEU A 123 -8.28 -7.62 3.57
N LYS A 124 -9.29 -7.94 2.76
CA LYS A 124 -10.15 -9.13 2.95
C LYS A 124 -9.49 -10.46 2.59
N HIS A 125 -8.32 -10.48 1.94
CA HIS A 125 -7.72 -11.72 1.46
C HIS A 125 -7.42 -12.69 2.63
N ASN A 126 -8.37 -13.58 2.94
CA ASN A 126 -8.23 -14.68 3.87
C ASN A 126 -9.07 -15.84 3.32
N ASP A 127 -8.40 -16.98 3.13
CA ASP A 127 -8.94 -18.35 3.17
C ASP A 127 -10.03 -18.75 2.16
N ASN A 128 -9.69 -18.92 0.87
CA ASN A 128 -10.44 -19.83 -0.02
C ASN A 128 -9.51 -20.65 -0.94
N TYR A 129 -8.32 -21.01 -0.49
CA TYR A 129 -7.50 -22.06 -1.09
C TYR A 129 -7.37 -23.26 -0.14
N VAL A 130 -8.51 -23.81 0.27
CA VAL A 130 -8.61 -25.22 0.66
C VAL A 130 -9.70 -25.82 -0.22
N THR A 131 -9.26 -26.44 -1.32
CA THR A 131 -9.90 -27.60 -1.96
C THR A 131 -8.80 -28.43 -2.59
#